data_AF-A0A0A7GDF4-F1
#
_entry.id   AF-A0A0A7GDF4-F1
#
_cell.length_a   1.000
_cell.length_b   1.000
_cell.length_c   1.000
_cell.angle_alpha   90.00
_cell.angle_beta   90.00
_cell.angle_gamma   90.00
#
_symmetry.space_group_name_H-M   'P 1'
#
loop_
_entity.id
_entity.type
_entity.pdbx_description
1 polymer ?
#
loop_
_entity_poly.entity_id
_entity_poly.type
_entity_poly.pdbx_seq_one_letter_code
_entity_poly.pdbx_strand_id
1 'polypeptide(L)'
;MVVAVSEGELKLIIHAVRDVLGDVRRERRGRGRKPHDPVLLTALTYMMIRNGWSLRQAERWCRENMELLRRFGYDKANPPSYVAFKRTLDSMDPKMIQRISAKIKYLKGEVRTLWF
;
A
#
# COMPACT_ATOMS: atom_id res chain seq x y z
N MET A 1 -14.06 -15.06 2.06
CA MET A 1 -14.58 -13.81 1.46
C MET A 1 -13.48 -12.77 1.50
N VAL A 2 -13.33 -11.96 0.45
CA VAL A 2 -12.42 -10.78 0.49
C VAL A 2 -13.23 -9.64 1.09
N VAL A 3 -12.72 -9.01 2.14
CA VAL A 3 -13.39 -7.89 2.81
C VAL A 3 -13.48 -6.71 1.82
N ALA A 4 -14.67 -6.12 1.67
CA ALA A 4 -14.83 -4.92 0.87
C ALA A 4 -14.09 -3.75 1.53
N VAL A 5 -13.11 -3.19 0.83
CA VAL A 5 -12.37 -2.00 1.29
C VAL A 5 -12.95 -0.79 0.58
N SER A 6 -13.40 0.19 1.35
CA SER A 6 -13.96 1.42 0.80
C SER A 6 -12.87 2.30 0.17
N GLU A 7 -13.24 3.14 -0.80
CA GLU A 7 -12.32 4.12 -1.40
C GLU A 7 -11.73 5.06 -0.34
N GLY A 8 -12.54 5.49 0.64
CA GLY A 8 -12.08 6.32 1.75
C GLY A 8 -11.04 5.63 2.63
N GLU A 9 -11.22 4.33 2.90
CA GLU A 9 -10.25 3.54 3.65
C GLU A 9 -8.94 3.36 2.88
N LEU A 10 -9.00 3.06 1.58
CA LEU A 10 -7.80 2.98 0.75
C LEU A 10 -7.05 4.32 0.71
N LYS A 11 -7.77 5.43 0.54
CA LYS A 11 -7.18 6.78 0.56
C LYS A 11 -6.47 7.08 1.87
N LEU A 12 -7.09 6.71 3.00
CA LEU A 12 -6.51 6.88 4.34
C LEU A 12 -5.22 6.07 4.49
N ILE A 13 -5.20 4.81 4.04
CA ILE A 13 -4.01 3.96 4.10
C ILE A 13 -2.90 4.54 3.22
N ILE A 14 -3.21 4.95 1.99
CA ILE A 14 -2.22 5.57 1.08
C ILE A 14 -1.61 6.82 1.73
N HIS A 15 -2.43 7.67 2.35
CA HIS A 15 -1.96 8.86 3.06
C HIS A 15 -1.02 8.50 4.22
N ALA A 16 -1.41 7.54 5.06
CA ALA A 16 -0.59 7.09 6.17
C ALA A 16 0.75 6.50 5.70
N VAL A 17 0.74 5.71 4.63
CA VAL A 17 1.96 5.12 4.06
C VAL A 17 2.86 6.20 3.47
N ARG A 18 2.31 7.19 2.77
CA ARG A 18 3.07 8.30 2.23
C ARG A 18 3.80 9.07 3.32
N ASP A 19 3.10 9.37 4.43
CA ASP A 19 3.70 10.07 5.57
C ASP A 19 4.82 9.24 6.24
N VAL A 20 4.65 7.91 6.33
CA VAL A 20 5.65 7.02 6.97
C VAL A 20 6.87 6.80 6.07
N LEU A 21 6.68 6.65 4.76
CA LEU A 21 7.79 6.46 3.82
C LEU A 21 8.50 7.77 3.49
N GLY A 22 7.82 8.91 3.65
CA GLY A 22 8.26 10.20 3.17
C GLY A 22 8.21 10.32 1.64
N ASP A 23 8.73 11.44 1.11
CA ASP A 23 8.89 11.63 -0.33
C ASP A 23 10.02 10.74 -0.87
N VAL A 24 9.72 9.46 -1.08
CA VAL A 24 10.61 8.51 -1.75
C VAL A 24 10.58 8.77 -3.26
N ARG A 25 10.99 9.96 -3.70
CA ARG A 25 11.31 10.21 -5.11
C ARG A 25 12.64 9.53 -5.40
N ARG A 26 12.62 8.23 -5.68
CA ARG A 26 13.79 7.56 -6.26
C ARG A 26 13.97 8.09 -7.68
N GLU A 27 14.93 9.01 -7.87
CA GLU A 27 15.45 9.34 -9.20
C GLU A 27 15.89 8.03 -9.88
N ARG A 28 15.21 7.66 -10.97
CA ARG A 28 15.53 6.43 -11.68
C ARG A 28 16.51 6.73 -12.82
N ARG A 29 17.75 6.27 -12.68
CA ARG A 29 18.81 6.40 -13.70
C ARG A 29 19.11 5.11 -14.48
N GLY A 30 18.08 4.32 -14.85
CA GLY A 30 18.29 3.01 -15.50
C GLY A 30 17.26 2.64 -16.57
N ARG A 31 17.70 1.88 -17.58
CA ARG A 31 16.85 1.26 -18.61
C ARG A 31 16.06 0.08 -18.03
N GLY A 32 14.80 -0.09 -18.44
CA GLY A 32 13.93 -1.22 -18.05
C GLY A 32 12.52 -0.81 -17.61
N ARG A 33 11.67 -1.78 -17.25
CA ARG A 33 10.27 -1.55 -16.84
C ARG A 33 10.20 -0.66 -15.60
N LYS A 34 9.38 0.41 -15.61
CA LYS A 34 9.18 1.28 -14.44
C LYS A 34 8.80 0.44 -13.21
N PRO A 35 9.41 0.66 -12.03
CA PRO A 35 8.98 0.00 -10.81
C PRO A 35 7.53 0.39 -10.47
N HIS A 36 6.88 -0.35 -9.58
CA HIS A 36 5.61 0.10 -9.03
C HIS A 36 5.85 1.33 -8.15
N ASP A 37 4.83 2.19 -8.03
CA ASP A 37 4.82 3.24 -7.03
C ASP A 37 5.00 2.59 -5.64
N PRO A 38 6.07 2.95 -4.89
CA PRO A 38 6.37 2.32 -3.62
C PRO A 38 5.32 2.61 -2.55
N VAL A 39 4.68 3.79 -2.57
CA VAL A 39 3.61 4.16 -1.64
C VAL A 39 2.40 3.28 -1.90
N LEU A 40 1.94 3.21 -3.16
CA LEU A 40 0.75 2.45 -3.50
C LEU A 40 0.96 0.95 -3.27
N LEU A 41 2.11 0.40 -3.66
CA LEU A 41 2.37 -1.03 -3.45
C LEU A 41 2.51 -1.38 -1.96
N THR A 42 3.11 -0.51 -1.15
CA THR A 42 3.18 -0.69 0.31
C THR A 42 1.81 -0.56 0.95
N ALA A 43 0.95 0.36 0.50
CA ALA A 43 -0.43 0.48 0.96
C ALA A 43 -1.25 -0.78 0.69
N LEU A 44 -1.16 -1.33 -0.52
CA LEU A 44 -1.83 -2.58 -0.89
C LEU A 44 -1.29 -3.77 -0.08
N THR A 45 0.02 -3.83 0.16
CA THR A 45 0.66 -4.88 0.98
C THR A 45 0.25 -4.77 2.44
N TYR A 46 0.19 -3.55 3.01
CA TYR A 46 -0.31 -3.32 4.36
C TYR A 46 -1.78 -3.76 4.49
N MET A 47 -2.62 -3.42 3.52
CA MET A 47 -4.03 -3.83 3.49
C MET A 47 -4.18 -5.35 3.45
N MET A 48 -3.35 -6.04 2.67
CA MET A 48 -3.27 -7.50 2.66
C MET A 48 -2.96 -8.05 4.06
N ILE A 49 -1.94 -7.52 4.73
CA ILE A 49 -1.55 -7.95 6.09
C ILE A 49 -2.70 -7.71 7.08
N ARG A 50 -3.26 -6.50 7.09
CA ARG A 50 -4.32 -6.10 8.02
C ARG A 50 -5.57 -6.99 7.90
N ASN A 51 -5.94 -7.36 6.67
CA ASN A 51 -7.13 -8.16 6.41
C ASN A 51 -6.86 -9.68 6.41
N GLY A 52 -5.63 -10.12 6.73
CA GLY A 52 -5.26 -11.53 6.73
C GLY A 52 -5.35 -12.20 5.35
N TRP A 53 -5.13 -11.44 4.28
CA TRP A 53 -5.22 -11.95 2.92
C TRP A 53 -3.95 -12.70 2.52
N SER A 54 -4.13 -13.80 1.79
CA SER A 54 -3.04 -14.41 1.04
C SER A 54 -2.60 -13.50 -0.13
N LEU A 55 -1.38 -13.71 -0.63
CA LEU A 55 -0.85 -13.00 -1.80
C LEU A 55 -1.77 -13.13 -3.03
N ARG A 56 -2.42 -14.30 -3.21
CA ARG A 56 -3.39 -14.54 -4.29
C ARG A 56 -4.68 -13.73 -4.11
N GLN A 57 -5.16 -13.58 -2.88
CA GLN A 57 -6.34 -12.77 -2.59
C GLN A 57 -6.05 -11.28 -2.81
N ALA A 58 -4.86 -10.80 -2.43
CA ALA A 58 -4.44 -9.43 -2.70
C ALA A 58 -4.35 -9.14 -4.20
N GLU A 59 -3.74 -10.04 -4.98
CA GLU A 59 -3.69 -9.93 -6.44
C GLU A 59 -5.10 -9.92 -7.06
N ARG A 60 -5.97 -10.84 -6.61
CA ARG A 60 -7.36 -10.92 -7.09
C ARG A 60 -8.12 -9.63 -6.80
N TRP A 61 -8.03 -9.11 -5.58
CA TRP A 61 -8.68 -7.85 -5.22
C TRP A 61 -8.18 -6.70 -6.09
N CYS A 62 -6.87 -6.61 -6.34
CA CYS A 62 -6.32 -5.57 -7.22
C CYS A 62 -6.83 -5.68 -8.65
N ARG A 63 -6.98 -6.91 -9.16
CA ARG A 63 -7.54 -7.17 -10.49
C ARG A 63 -8.99 -6.71 -10.59
N GLU A 64 -9.79 -7.00 -9.57
CA GLU A 64 -11.21 -6.61 -9.49
C GLU A 64 -11.39 -5.10 -9.29
N ASN A 65 -10.41 -4.40 -8.73
CA ASN A 65 -10.47 -2.98 -8.39
C ASN A 65 -9.49 -2.10 -9.20
N MET A 66 -9.10 -2.54 -10.40
CA MET A 66 -8.11 -1.83 -11.23
C MET A 66 -8.50 -0.38 -11.54
N GLU A 67 -9.78 -0.09 -11.77
CA GLU A 67 -10.25 1.29 -12.02
C GLU A 67 -10.02 2.20 -10.82
N LEU A 68 -10.31 1.71 -9.61
CA LEU A 68 -10.04 2.40 -8.36
C LEU A 68 -8.54 2.69 -8.22
N LEU A 69 -7.69 1.68 -8.48
CA LEU A 69 -6.23 1.83 -8.41
C LEU A 69 -5.70 2.90 -9.37
N ARG A 70 -6.27 3.00 -10.58
CA ARG A 70 -5.90 4.04 -11.56
C ARG A 70 -6.20 5.44 -11.06
N ARG A 71 -7.32 5.65 -10.34
CA ARG A 71 -7.65 6.95 -9.70
C ARG A 71 -6.62 7.36 -8.65
N PHE A 72 -5.95 6.40 -8.01
CA PHE A 72 -4.86 6.62 -7.07
C PHE A 72 -3.46 6.64 -7.72
N GLY A 73 -3.38 6.68 -9.06
CA GLY A 73 -2.12 6.85 -9.79
C GLY A 73 -1.45 5.55 -10.23
N TYR A 74 -2.15 4.40 -10.19
CA TYR A 74 -1.61 3.16 -10.75
C TYR A 74 -1.52 3.22 -12.27
N ASP A 75 -0.31 3.15 -12.82
CA ASP A 75 -0.01 3.41 -14.23
C ASP A 75 0.21 2.14 -15.09
N LYS A 76 0.13 0.95 -14.49
CA LYS A 76 0.39 -0.32 -15.19
C LYS A 76 -0.89 -0.96 -15.70
N ALA A 77 -0.78 -1.64 -16.84
CA ALA A 77 -1.89 -2.37 -17.45
C ALA A 77 -2.39 -3.56 -16.59
N ASN A 78 -1.46 -4.28 -15.95
CA ASN A 78 -1.76 -5.45 -15.13
C ASN A 78 -1.69 -5.11 -13.63
N PRO A 79 -2.48 -5.80 -12.78
CA PRO A 79 -2.40 -5.64 -11.33
C PRO A 79 -1.00 -6.01 -10.80
N PRO A 80 -0.64 -5.57 -9.57
CA PRO A 80 0.59 -6.02 -8.93
C PRO A 80 0.59 -7.54 -8.82
N SER A 81 1.67 -8.17 -9.28
CA SER A 81 1.79 -9.62 -9.27
C SER A 81 2.10 -10.14 -7.87
N TYR A 82 1.87 -11.44 -7.65
CA TYR A 82 2.37 -12.20 -6.49
C TYR A 82 3.80 -11.81 -6.09
N VAL A 83 4.72 -11.72 -7.06
CA VAL A 83 6.14 -11.41 -6.80
C VAL A 83 6.32 -9.98 -6.31
N ALA A 84 5.54 -9.03 -6.82
CA ALA A 84 5.58 -7.64 -6.35
C ALA A 84 5.14 -7.54 -4.90
N PHE A 85 4.05 -8.22 -4.53
CA PHE A 85 3.59 -8.29 -3.15
C PHE A 85 4.60 -8.99 -2.24
N LYS A 86 5.11 -10.16 -2.65
CA LYS A 86 6.10 -10.91 -1.87
C LYS A 86 7.34 -10.07 -1.58
N ARG A 87 7.91 -9.43 -2.60
CA ARG A 87 9.10 -8.57 -2.42
C ARG A 87 8.83 -7.37 -1.50
N THR A 88 7.63 -6.79 -1.59
CA THR A 88 7.27 -5.66 -0.73
C THR A 88 7.11 -6.14 0.71
N LEU A 89 6.42 -7.26 0.92
CA LEU A 89 6.28 -7.89 2.24
C LEU A 89 7.64 -8.23 2.86
N ASP A 90 8.53 -8.84 2.09
CA ASP A 90 9.90 -9.19 2.53
C ASP A 90 10.73 -7.95 2.93
N SER A 91 10.38 -6.77 2.39
CA SER A 91 11.05 -5.50 2.70
C SER A 91 10.39 -4.72 3.87
N MET A 92 9.21 -5.12 4.32
CA MET A 92 8.49 -4.45 5.41
C MET A 92 8.91 -5.01 6.77
N ASP A 93 9.66 -4.22 7.54
CA ASP A 93 9.91 -4.51 8.96
C ASP A 93 8.59 -4.41 9.75
N PRO A 94 8.32 -5.31 10.72
CA PRO A 94 7.25 -5.15 11.71
C PRO A 94 7.10 -3.72 12.26
N LYS A 95 8.20 -3.00 12.50
CA LYS A 95 8.18 -1.58 12.92
C LYS A 95 7.49 -0.67 11.91
N MET A 96 7.69 -0.90 10.61
CA MET A 96 7.01 -0.14 9.55
C MET A 96 5.50 -0.39 9.58
N ILE A 97 5.08 -1.64 9.76
CA ILE A 97 3.66 -2.02 9.86
C ILE A 97 3.01 -1.32 11.08
N GLN A 98 3.72 -1.31 12.22
CA GLN A 98 3.27 -0.62 13.44
C GLN A 98 3.17 0.89 13.23
N ARG A 99 4.16 1.52 12.59
CA ARG A 99 4.16 2.95 12.26
C ARG A 99 2.99 3.33 11.35
N ILE A 100 2.72 2.55 10.30
CA ILE A 100 1.56 2.78 9.42
C ILE A 100 0.26 2.68 10.23
N SER A 101 0.13 1.63 11.05
CA SER A 101 -1.05 1.43 11.90
C SER A 101 -1.26 2.59 12.88
N ALA A 102 -0.19 3.06 13.54
CA ALA A 102 -0.22 4.19 14.45
C ALA A 102 -0.60 5.48 13.71
N LYS A 103 -0.04 5.72 12.52
CA LYS A 103 -0.39 6.87 11.68
C LYS A 103 -1.85 6.86 11.26
N ILE A 104 -2.42 5.70 10.90
CA ILE A 104 -3.84 5.58 10.58
C ILE A 104 -4.71 5.97 11.79
N LYS A 105 -4.39 5.48 12.99
CA LYS A 105 -5.12 5.84 14.21
C LYS A 105 -5.06 7.34 14.50
N TYR A 106 -3.89 7.95 14.32
CA TYR A 106 -3.72 9.41 14.44
C TYR A 106 -4.58 10.17 13.41
N LEU A 107 -4.55 9.76 12.14
CA LEU A 107 -5.36 10.40 11.09
C LEU A 107 -6.87 10.24 11.30
N LYS A 108 -7.31 9.20 12.04
CA LYS A 108 -8.70 9.03 12.47
C LYS A 108 -9.07 9.82 13.73
N GLY A 109 -8.10 10.46 14.39
CA GLY A 109 -8.31 11.15 15.66
C GLY A 109 -8.40 10.23 16.88
N GLU A 110 -8.10 8.93 16.73
CA GLU A 110 -8.09 7.96 17.84
C GLU A 110 -6.90 8.20 18.80
N VAL A 111 -5.83 8.85 18.31
CA VAL A 111 -4.64 9.21 19.09
C VAL A 111 -4.32 10.69 18.87
N ARG A 112 -4.16 11.45 19.96
CA ARG A 112 -3.97 12.91 19.92
C ARG A 112 -2.59 13.35 19.42
N THR A 113 -1.54 12.59 19.75
CA THR A 113 -0.15 12.94 19.41
C THR A 113 0.59 11.69 18.98
N LEU A 114 1.31 11.76 17.86
CA LEU A 114 2.24 10.73 17.43
C LEU A 114 3.64 11.32 17.31
N TRP A 115 4.60 10.72 17.99
CA TRP A 115 6.02 11.06 17.88
C TRP A 115 6.67 10.06 16.90
N PHE A 116 7.32 10.55 15.85
CA PHE A 116 7.99 9.75 14.81
C PHE A 116 9.50 9.70 15.02
#